data_AF-A0A838STF3-F1
#
_entry.id   AF-A0A838STF3-F1
#
_cell.length_a   1.000
_cell.length_b   1.000
_cell.length_c   1.000
_cell.angle_alpha   90.00
_cell.angle_beta   90.00
_cell.angle_gamma   90.00
#
_symmetry.space_group_name_H-M   'P 1'
#
loop_
_entity.id
_entity.type
_entity.pdbx_description
1 polymer ?
#
loop_
_entity_poly.entity_id
_entity_poly.type
_entity_poly.pdbx_seq_one_letter_code
_entity_poly.pdbx_strand_id
1 'polypeptide(L)'
;MGKITLHTTPYGRPALCLLRDRIVAAKADDPLQPVTVVVPSNYVGVSTRRLLASGELGSITNRGVGIAGLNLLTVYRLAELLGAPRLAAGGRRPVSTAVIAAAVRRVLAADPGIFAPVREHPSTEEALVNSYRELSELRPASLDTLAATGTRAAEVVRVRRAVRARLAPTWFEEADLMAAASLSLAAGSSLIDDLGTVMVYLPQDLSHPAAALLRRAATRAAVEVIAGRTGAGQADVDVDRSLHRLGVSPPSPSEVARPPVTAIVSVSDAEEEVRSAVQRVIAAARDGVALERTALLYPCNEPYARIVAEQLDAAGIAWNGRGLRPLAERMLGRWLLDLLALPDARYARPAVLGLLTGAPVVGPDGRRVTAGPWERVTREAGIVRDRGEWRRRLTRYAEDLRSRADIEAAGDEPRDWLVARHRRSAEQADALRAFVGQLFDLLADAQGRTTWNGLAAWCRQTLRRYLGGQRQRER
;
A
#
# COMPACT_ATOMS: atom_id res chain seq x y z
N MET A 1 -17.26 -23.72 29.74
CA MET A 1 -17.47 -22.78 28.61
C MET A 1 -16.51 -21.61 28.82
N GLY A 2 -15.50 -21.44 27.97
CA GLY A 2 -14.48 -20.41 28.18
C GLY A 2 -15.09 -19.01 28.06
N LYS A 3 -15.01 -18.26 29.16
CA LYS A 3 -15.54 -16.90 29.27
C LYS A 3 -14.47 -15.95 28.73
N ILE A 4 -14.87 -15.05 27.83
CA ILE A 4 -14.01 -13.91 27.47
C ILE A 4 -13.93 -13.01 28.70
N THR A 5 -12.72 -12.79 29.21
CA THR A 5 -12.48 -11.87 30.32
C THR A 5 -12.10 -10.50 29.78
N LEU A 6 -12.74 -9.44 30.26
CA LEU A 6 -12.47 -8.06 29.81
C LEU A 6 -11.74 -7.28 30.90
N HIS A 7 -10.68 -6.60 30.52
CA HIS A 7 -9.98 -5.60 31.30
C HIS A 7 -10.01 -4.26 30.54
N THR A 8 -10.39 -3.18 31.20
CA THR A 8 -10.31 -1.82 30.65
C THR A 8 -9.13 -1.07 31.25
N THR A 9 -8.45 -0.26 30.44
CA THR A 9 -7.24 0.46 30.87
C THR A 9 -7.05 1.73 30.03
N PRO A 10 -6.37 2.77 30.54
CA PRO A 10 -5.90 3.86 29.69
C PRO A 10 -4.88 3.39 28.65
N TYR A 11 -4.82 4.06 27.50
CA TYR A 11 -3.77 3.82 26.51
C TYR A 11 -2.36 4.13 27.04
N GLY A 12 -1.33 3.61 26.35
CA GLY A 12 0.07 3.88 26.66
C GLY A 12 0.66 2.92 27.68
N ARG A 13 1.45 3.44 28.64
CA ARG A 13 2.16 2.63 29.64
C ARG A 13 1.21 1.79 30.53
N PRO A 14 0.05 2.28 30.99
CA PRO A 14 -0.90 1.47 31.77
C PRO A 14 -1.35 0.19 31.03
N ALA A 15 -1.68 0.29 29.74
CA ALA A 15 -2.05 -0.86 28.93
C ALA A 15 -0.92 -1.88 28.79
N LEU A 16 0.31 -1.42 28.61
CA LEU A 16 1.50 -2.28 28.52
C LEU A 16 1.82 -2.98 29.85
N CYS A 17 1.73 -2.26 30.98
CA CYS A 17 1.90 -2.85 32.31
C CYS A 17 0.83 -3.93 32.55
N LEU A 18 -0.43 -3.63 32.27
CA LEU A 18 -1.52 -4.60 32.40
C LEU A 18 -1.29 -5.82 31.50
N LEU A 19 -0.88 -5.63 30.24
CA LEU A 19 -0.53 -6.74 29.36
C LEU A 19 0.61 -7.59 29.95
N ARG A 20 1.67 -6.96 30.45
CA ARG A 20 2.78 -7.66 31.12
C ARG A 20 2.28 -8.47 32.31
N ASP A 21 1.43 -7.91 33.16
CA ASP A 21 0.88 -8.61 34.33
C ASP A 21 0.02 -9.81 33.94
N ARG A 22 -0.79 -9.67 32.87
CA ARG A 22 -1.57 -10.80 32.33
C ARG A 22 -0.67 -11.88 31.73
N ILE A 23 0.40 -11.51 31.03
CA ILE A 23 1.38 -12.47 30.50
C ILE A 23 2.09 -13.21 31.64
N VAL A 24 2.50 -12.50 32.71
CA VAL A 24 3.10 -13.11 33.91
C VAL A 24 2.15 -14.15 34.51
N ALA A 25 0.88 -13.79 34.70
CA ALA A 25 -0.13 -14.68 35.24
C ALA A 25 -0.36 -15.91 34.34
N ALA A 26 -0.41 -15.73 33.02
CA ALA A 26 -0.60 -16.81 32.07
C ALA A 26 0.61 -17.75 31.97
N LYS A 27 1.83 -17.23 32.14
CA LYS A 27 3.06 -18.03 32.09
C LYS A 27 3.33 -18.81 33.37
N ALA A 28 2.85 -18.34 34.52
CA ALA A 28 3.05 -19.00 35.82
C ALA A 28 4.52 -19.38 36.09
N ASP A 29 5.45 -18.47 35.78
CA ASP A 29 6.91 -18.63 35.86
C ASP A 29 7.56 -19.68 34.95
N ASP A 30 6.82 -20.24 33.98
CA ASP A 30 7.37 -21.01 32.87
C ASP A 30 7.66 -20.09 31.66
N PRO A 31 8.95 -19.87 31.29
CA PRO A 31 9.30 -19.05 30.14
C PRO A 31 8.77 -19.59 28.81
N LEU A 32 8.59 -20.91 28.68
CA LEU A 32 8.20 -21.56 27.43
C LEU A 32 6.68 -21.75 27.29
N GLN A 33 5.92 -21.55 28.36
CA GLN A 33 4.46 -21.59 28.33
C GLN A 33 3.93 -20.64 27.23
N PRO A 34 3.20 -21.14 26.22
CA PRO A 34 2.79 -20.32 25.09
C PRO A 34 1.75 -19.28 25.51
N VAL A 35 1.97 -18.04 25.07
CA VAL A 35 0.99 -16.94 25.17
C VAL A 35 0.90 -16.27 23.81
N THR A 36 -0.32 -16.07 23.34
CA THR A 36 -0.59 -15.42 22.05
C THR A 36 -1.25 -14.07 22.27
N VAL A 37 -0.57 -13.00 21.91
CA VAL A 37 -1.08 -11.63 21.95
C VAL A 37 -1.56 -11.23 20.56
N VAL A 38 -2.87 -11.09 20.44
CA VAL A 38 -3.55 -10.58 19.25
C VAL A 38 -3.49 -9.07 19.25
N VAL A 39 -2.67 -8.49 18.39
CA VAL A 39 -2.40 -7.04 18.31
C VAL A 39 -3.18 -6.39 17.15
N PRO A 40 -3.51 -5.08 17.24
CA PRO A 40 -4.28 -4.40 16.20
C PRO A 40 -3.46 -4.18 14.92
N SER A 41 -2.14 -4.12 15.03
CA SER A 41 -1.24 -4.00 13.87
C SER A 41 0.13 -4.61 14.16
N ASN A 42 0.88 -4.90 13.09
CA ASN A 42 2.27 -5.38 13.19
C ASN A 42 3.18 -4.37 13.90
N TYR A 43 2.92 -3.06 13.75
CA TYR A 43 3.69 -2.02 14.45
C TYR A 43 3.51 -2.11 15.96
N VAL A 44 2.26 -2.27 16.43
CA VAL A 44 1.99 -2.50 17.86
C VAL A 44 2.66 -3.79 18.32
N GLY A 45 2.61 -4.87 17.53
CA GLY A 45 3.32 -6.11 17.84
C GLY A 45 4.83 -5.92 18.04
N VAL A 46 5.51 -5.19 17.14
CA VAL A 46 6.95 -4.93 17.25
C VAL A 46 7.27 -4.05 18.46
N SER A 47 6.52 -2.96 18.66
CA SER A 47 6.76 -2.04 19.78
C SER A 47 6.48 -2.70 21.14
N THR A 48 5.37 -3.42 21.27
CA THR A 48 5.02 -4.18 22.48
C THR A 48 6.09 -5.23 22.77
N ARG A 49 6.54 -5.98 21.77
CA ARG A 49 7.60 -6.98 21.94
C ARG A 49 8.89 -6.36 22.48
N ARG A 50 9.31 -5.22 21.92
CA ARG A 50 10.54 -4.52 22.34
C ARG A 50 10.45 -4.04 23.78
N LEU A 51 9.33 -3.42 24.17
CA LEU A 51 9.15 -2.91 25.54
C LEU A 51 9.01 -4.02 26.58
N LEU A 52 8.37 -5.14 26.23
CA LEU A 52 8.31 -6.31 27.10
C LEU A 52 9.70 -6.95 27.27
N ALA A 53 10.52 -6.95 26.21
CA ALA A 53 11.87 -7.53 26.24
C ALA A 53 12.96 -6.60 26.79
N SER A 54 12.71 -5.28 26.90
CA SER A 54 13.70 -4.32 27.38
C SER A 54 13.87 -4.31 28.90
N GLY A 55 12.88 -4.84 29.64
CA GLY A 55 12.84 -4.82 31.10
C GLY A 55 12.30 -3.53 31.71
N GLU A 56 11.98 -2.53 30.90
CA GLU A 56 11.39 -1.26 31.36
C GLU A 56 10.03 -1.42 32.04
N LEU A 57 9.33 -2.53 31.74
CA LEU A 57 8.03 -2.89 32.31
C LEU A 57 8.16 -3.91 33.45
N GLY A 58 9.38 -4.26 33.84
CA GLY A 58 9.67 -5.33 34.80
C GLY A 58 9.77 -6.70 34.14
N SER A 59 10.19 -7.69 34.94
CA SER A 59 10.41 -9.07 34.45
C SER A 59 9.09 -9.81 34.22
N ILE A 60 9.04 -10.67 33.20
CA ILE A 60 7.90 -11.58 32.94
C ILE A 60 8.03 -12.89 33.74
N THR A 61 9.25 -13.37 33.94
CA THR A 61 9.55 -14.57 34.74
C THR A 61 10.64 -14.26 35.74
N ASN A 62 10.79 -15.09 36.76
CA ASN A 62 11.88 -14.96 37.72
C ASN A 62 13.25 -15.31 37.11
N ARG A 63 13.28 -15.84 35.88
CA ARG A 63 14.50 -16.31 35.20
C ARG A 63 15.21 -15.22 34.39
N GLY A 64 14.61 -14.05 34.22
CA GLY A 64 15.25 -12.90 33.57
C GLY A 64 14.31 -12.04 32.74
N VAL A 65 14.89 -10.99 32.18
CA VAL A 65 14.20 -9.88 31.49
C VAL A 65 13.74 -10.25 30.07
N GLY A 66 14.28 -11.32 29.50
CA GLY A 66 13.92 -11.78 28.15
C GLY A 66 12.51 -12.35 28.05
N ILE A 67 12.00 -12.41 26.83
CA ILE A 67 10.70 -13.03 26.51
C ILE A 67 10.90 -14.27 25.64
N ALA A 68 10.26 -15.36 26.02
CA ALA A 68 10.17 -16.60 25.25
C ALA A 68 8.70 -17.08 25.22
N GLY A 69 8.35 -17.97 24.29
CA GLY A 69 6.99 -18.50 24.18
C GLY A 69 5.90 -17.43 23.97
N LEU A 70 6.23 -16.29 23.36
CA LEU A 70 5.30 -15.17 23.15
C LEU A 70 5.07 -14.91 21.65
N ASN A 71 3.86 -15.22 21.20
CA ASN A 71 3.41 -15.00 19.83
C ASN A 71 2.68 -13.66 19.74
N LEU A 72 3.22 -12.68 19.00
CA LEU A 72 2.51 -11.44 18.70
C LEU A 72 2.08 -11.45 17.24
N LEU A 73 0.77 -11.44 17.02
CA LEU A 73 0.18 -11.65 15.70
C LEU A 73 -1.13 -10.87 15.57
N THR A 74 -1.49 -10.48 14.36
CA THR A 74 -2.80 -9.86 14.10
C THR A 74 -3.88 -10.93 14.06
N VAL A 75 -5.16 -10.53 14.17
CA VAL A 75 -6.29 -11.48 14.01
C VAL A 75 -6.24 -12.15 12.63
N TYR A 76 -5.87 -11.40 11.59
CA TYR A 76 -5.66 -11.96 10.25
C TYR A 76 -4.61 -13.06 10.26
N ARG A 77 -3.45 -12.83 10.90
CA ARG A 77 -2.39 -13.83 10.97
C ARG A 77 -2.79 -15.06 11.81
N LEU A 78 -3.57 -14.87 12.87
CA LEU A 78 -4.20 -15.96 13.62
C LEU A 78 -5.09 -16.81 12.71
N ALA A 79 -5.93 -16.15 11.91
CA ALA A 79 -6.83 -16.82 10.98
C ALA A 79 -6.08 -17.52 9.85
N GLU A 80 -4.96 -16.97 9.37
CA GLU A 80 -4.08 -17.67 8.42
C GLU A 80 -3.54 -18.98 8.98
N LEU A 81 -3.01 -18.97 10.20
CA LEU A 81 -2.47 -20.18 10.84
C LEU A 81 -3.53 -21.28 10.98
N LEU A 82 -4.77 -20.91 11.33
CA LEU A 82 -5.85 -21.86 11.60
C LEU A 82 -6.66 -22.26 10.35
N GLY A 83 -6.82 -21.35 9.40
CA GLY A 83 -7.79 -21.45 8.31
C GLY A 83 -7.17 -21.65 6.92
N ALA A 84 -5.96 -21.14 6.67
CA ALA A 84 -5.35 -21.21 5.34
C ALA A 84 -5.10 -22.65 4.85
N PRO A 85 -4.65 -23.62 5.70
CA PRO A 85 -4.47 -25.01 5.25
C PRO A 85 -5.76 -25.62 4.69
N ARG A 86 -6.91 -25.35 5.32
CA ARG A 86 -8.22 -25.83 4.88
C ARG A 86 -8.63 -25.22 3.54
N LEU A 87 -8.38 -23.92 3.34
CA LEU A 87 -8.68 -23.24 2.09
C LEU A 87 -7.76 -23.67 0.95
N ALA A 88 -6.48 -23.87 1.24
CA ALA A 88 -5.49 -24.36 0.29
C ALA A 88 -5.79 -25.80 -0.15
N ALA A 89 -6.22 -26.67 0.76
CA ALA A 89 -6.68 -28.02 0.43
C ALA A 89 -7.89 -28.01 -0.52
N GLY A 90 -8.73 -26.98 -0.44
CA GLY A 90 -9.82 -26.72 -1.39
C GLY A 90 -9.39 -25.98 -2.67
N GLY A 91 -8.09 -25.80 -2.90
CA GLY A 91 -7.55 -25.10 -4.07
C GLY A 91 -7.75 -23.58 -4.08
N ARG A 92 -8.24 -22.98 -2.99
CA ARG A 92 -8.52 -21.54 -2.90
C ARG A 92 -7.28 -20.75 -2.50
N ARG A 93 -7.15 -19.52 -3.02
CA ARG A 93 -6.01 -18.61 -2.83
C ARG A 93 -6.46 -17.25 -2.28
N PRO A 94 -5.60 -16.51 -1.54
CA PRO A 94 -5.97 -15.20 -1.02
C PRO A 94 -6.20 -14.22 -2.18
N VAL A 95 -7.32 -13.50 -2.14
CA VAL A 95 -7.61 -12.47 -3.16
C VAL A 95 -6.75 -11.23 -2.96
N SER A 96 -6.26 -10.64 -4.06
CA SER A 96 -5.53 -9.36 -4.03
C SER A 96 -6.37 -8.22 -4.60
N THR A 97 -5.98 -6.97 -4.30
CA THR A 97 -6.58 -5.76 -4.90
C THR A 97 -6.71 -5.86 -6.41
N ALA A 98 -5.64 -6.31 -7.09
CA ALA A 98 -5.59 -6.38 -8.53
C ALA A 98 -6.56 -7.43 -9.10
N VAL A 99 -6.78 -8.53 -8.36
CA VAL A 99 -7.75 -9.56 -8.73
C VAL A 99 -9.18 -9.04 -8.57
N ILE A 100 -9.47 -8.30 -7.50
CA ILE A 100 -10.78 -7.64 -7.30
C ILE A 100 -11.03 -6.63 -8.43
N ALA A 101 -10.08 -5.74 -8.69
CA ALA A 101 -10.12 -4.77 -9.79
C ALA A 101 -10.39 -5.42 -11.15
N ALA A 102 -9.66 -6.49 -11.48
CA ALA A 102 -9.87 -7.23 -12.72
C ALA A 102 -11.26 -7.87 -12.78
N ALA A 103 -11.78 -8.39 -11.67
CA ALA A 103 -13.13 -8.95 -11.62
C ALA A 103 -14.21 -7.86 -11.75
N VAL A 104 -14.03 -6.69 -11.14
CA VAL A 104 -14.90 -5.51 -11.31
C VAL A 104 -14.97 -5.11 -12.79
N ARG A 105 -13.82 -4.92 -13.46
CA ARG A 105 -13.80 -4.60 -14.91
C ARG A 105 -14.54 -5.63 -15.74
N ARG A 106 -14.37 -6.92 -15.45
CA ARG A 106 -15.08 -8.00 -16.17
C ARG A 106 -16.59 -7.98 -15.93
N VAL A 107 -17.03 -7.66 -14.71
CA VAL A 107 -18.45 -7.51 -14.40
C VAL A 107 -19.04 -6.31 -15.13
N LEU A 108 -18.36 -5.16 -15.10
CA LEU A 108 -18.81 -3.95 -15.80
C LEU A 108 -18.80 -4.10 -17.33
N ALA A 109 -17.84 -4.85 -17.89
CA ALA A 109 -17.80 -5.10 -19.33
C ALA A 109 -18.96 -6.00 -19.79
N ALA A 110 -19.40 -6.95 -18.95
CA ALA A 110 -20.49 -7.86 -19.26
C ALA A 110 -21.87 -7.26 -18.99
N ASP A 111 -22.02 -6.59 -17.84
CA ASP A 111 -23.26 -5.97 -17.41
C ASP A 111 -22.96 -4.67 -16.62
N PRO A 112 -22.79 -3.55 -17.34
CA PRO A 112 -22.41 -2.28 -16.73
C PRO A 112 -23.51 -1.66 -15.87
N GLY A 113 -24.78 -2.05 -16.07
CA GLY A 113 -25.93 -1.42 -15.40
C GLY A 113 -25.89 0.10 -15.44
N ILE A 114 -26.09 0.75 -14.30
CA ILE A 114 -26.06 2.22 -14.19
C ILE A 114 -24.68 2.84 -14.45
N PHE A 115 -23.61 2.04 -14.41
CA PHE A 115 -22.25 2.51 -14.61
C PHE A 115 -21.86 2.57 -16.09
N ALA A 116 -22.75 2.23 -17.03
CA ALA A 116 -22.45 2.21 -18.47
C ALA A 116 -21.74 3.47 -19.00
N PRO A 117 -22.13 4.70 -18.62
CA PRO A 117 -21.44 5.91 -19.08
C PRO A 117 -20.00 6.07 -18.57
N VAL A 118 -19.64 5.39 -17.47
CA VAL A 118 -18.36 5.56 -16.76
C VAL A 118 -17.65 4.21 -16.54
N ARG A 119 -18.03 3.17 -17.26
CA ARG A 119 -17.59 1.78 -17.02
C ARG A 119 -16.07 1.58 -17.18
N GLU A 120 -15.44 2.42 -17.99
CA GLU A 120 -13.99 2.42 -18.27
C GLU A 120 -13.24 3.48 -17.47
N HIS A 121 -13.94 4.28 -16.64
CA HIS A 121 -13.32 5.35 -15.87
C HIS A 121 -12.57 4.79 -14.64
N PRO A 122 -11.29 5.12 -14.43
CA PRO A 122 -10.49 4.58 -13.31
C PRO A 122 -11.11 4.83 -11.93
N SER A 123 -11.64 6.03 -11.70
CA SER A 123 -12.28 6.36 -10.41
C SER A 123 -13.53 5.50 -10.11
N THR A 124 -14.24 5.03 -11.14
CA THR A 124 -15.40 4.13 -10.96
C THR A 124 -14.93 2.76 -10.52
N GLU A 125 -13.85 2.25 -11.13
CA GLU A 125 -13.22 1.00 -10.69
C GLU A 125 -12.73 1.10 -9.25
N GLU A 126 -11.96 2.15 -8.91
CA GLU A 126 -11.43 2.36 -7.57
C GLU A 126 -12.55 2.44 -6.52
N ALA A 127 -13.62 3.19 -6.80
CA ALA A 127 -14.76 3.29 -5.93
C ALA A 127 -15.43 1.93 -5.71
N LEU A 128 -15.65 1.14 -6.77
CA LEU A 128 -16.26 -0.19 -6.66
C LEU A 128 -15.35 -1.22 -5.98
N VAL A 129 -14.03 -1.13 -6.15
CA VAL A 129 -13.05 -1.95 -5.41
C VAL A 129 -13.08 -1.61 -3.92
N ASN A 130 -13.17 -0.33 -3.56
CA ASN A 130 -13.28 0.09 -2.17
C ASN A 130 -14.61 -0.37 -1.55
N SER A 131 -15.74 -0.14 -2.23
CA SER A 131 -17.04 -0.65 -1.79
C SER A 131 -17.06 -2.18 -1.71
N TYR A 132 -16.37 -2.90 -2.61
CA TYR A 132 -16.28 -4.36 -2.54
C TYR A 132 -15.68 -4.82 -1.21
N ARG A 133 -14.64 -4.12 -0.70
CA ARG A 133 -14.00 -4.45 0.57
C ARG A 133 -14.86 -4.07 1.76
N GLU A 134 -15.39 -2.87 1.77
CA GLU A 134 -16.25 -2.37 2.86
C GLU A 134 -17.46 -3.29 3.06
N LEU A 135 -18.08 -3.72 1.96
CA LEU A 135 -19.22 -4.63 1.98
C LEU A 135 -18.84 -6.10 2.25
N SER A 136 -17.55 -6.44 2.31
CA SER A 136 -17.10 -7.82 2.54
C SER A 136 -17.38 -8.32 3.96
N GLU A 137 -17.56 -7.42 4.91
CA GLU A 137 -17.89 -7.74 6.30
C GLU A 137 -19.39 -7.96 6.55
N LEU A 138 -20.23 -7.57 5.58
CA LEU A 138 -21.67 -7.57 5.75
C LEU A 138 -22.27 -8.96 5.48
N ARG A 139 -23.28 -9.31 6.28
CA ARG A 139 -24.10 -10.52 6.07
C ARG A 139 -25.02 -10.34 4.86
N PRO A 140 -25.46 -11.43 4.20
CA PRO A 140 -26.39 -11.35 3.07
C PRO A 140 -27.63 -10.48 3.34
N ALA A 141 -28.28 -10.66 4.49
CA ALA A 141 -29.44 -9.86 4.89
C ALA A 141 -29.13 -8.35 5.01
N SER A 142 -27.94 -7.98 5.48
CA SER A 142 -27.51 -6.57 5.55
C SER A 142 -27.26 -5.99 4.15
N LEU A 143 -26.77 -6.80 3.21
CA LEU A 143 -26.66 -6.40 1.81
C LEU A 143 -28.04 -6.23 1.16
N ASP A 144 -29.04 -7.05 1.53
CA ASP A 144 -30.42 -6.87 1.07
C ASP A 144 -31.03 -5.57 1.59
N THR A 145 -30.84 -5.27 2.88
CA THR A 145 -31.26 -3.98 3.45
C THR A 145 -30.59 -2.80 2.75
N LEU A 146 -29.27 -2.88 2.50
CA LEU A 146 -28.54 -1.83 1.78
C LEU A 146 -29.06 -1.66 0.34
N ALA A 147 -29.31 -2.75 -0.38
CA ALA A 147 -29.84 -2.71 -1.73
C ALA A 147 -31.23 -2.04 -1.78
N ALA A 148 -32.04 -2.22 -0.74
CA ALA A 148 -33.37 -1.60 -0.65
C ALA A 148 -33.35 -0.08 -0.40
N THR A 149 -32.21 0.52 -0.04
CA THR A 149 -32.12 1.98 0.23
C THR A 149 -32.20 2.85 -1.02
N GLY A 150 -31.94 2.30 -2.20
CA GLY A 150 -32.07 3.03 -3.47
C GLY A 150 -31.31 2.39 -4.63
N THR A 151 -31.58 2.87 -5.85
CA THR A 151 -31.07 2.28 -7.11
C THR A 151 -29.56 2.18 -7.14
N ARG A 152 -28.83 3.22 -6.72
CA ARG A 152 -27.36 3.20 -6.70
C ARG A 152 -26.81 2.15 -5.72
N ALA A 153 -27.40 2.04 -4.54
CA ALA A 153 -26.99 1.05 -3.54
C ALA A 153 -27.26 -0.38 -4.03
N ALA A 154 -28.42 -0.61 -4.65
CA ALA A 154 -28.76 -1.88 -5.30
C ALA A 154 -27.71 -2.28 -6.35
N GLU A 155 -27.29 -1.34 -7.19
CA GLU A 155 -26.29 -1.58 -8.24
C GLU A 155 -24.89 -1.88 -7.67
N VAL A 156 -24.46 -1.17 -6.62
CA VAL A 156 -23.19 -1.49 -5.93
C VAL A 156 -23.26 -2.90 -5.32
N VAL A 157 -24.38 -3.27 -4.68
CA VAL A 157 -24.58 -4.61 -4.12
C VAL A 157 -24.62 -5.68 -5.22
N ARG A 158 -25.25 -5.40 -6.37
CA ARG A 158 -25.25 -6.28 -7.55
C ARG A 158 -23.83 -6.54 -8.02
N VAL A 159 -23.03 -5.49 -8.23
CA VAL A 159 -21.62 -5.62 -8.64
C VAL A 159 -20.83 -6.42 -7.61
N ARG A 160 -20.97 -6.13 -6.30
CA ARG A 160 -20.32 -6.90 -5.23
C ARG A 160 -20.67 -8.38 -5.31
N ARG A 161 -21.95 -8.73 -5.47
CA ARG A 161 -22.41 -10.12 -5.60
C ARG A 161 -21.84 -10.81 -6.84
N ALA A 162 -21.86 -10.13 -7.99
CA ALA A 162 -21.34 -10.67 -9.25
C ALA A 162 -19.82 -10.91 -9.17
N VAL A 163 -19.06 -9.95 -8.62
CA VAL A 163 -17.62 -10.10 -8.38
C VAL A 163 -17.35 -11.25 -7.41
N ARG A 164 -18.11 -11.33 -6.31
CA ARG A 164 -17.99 -12.41 -5.33
C ARG A 164 -18.25 -13.79 -5.93
N ALA A 165 -19.33 -13.94 -6.70
CA ALA A 165 -19.68 -15.20 -7.38
C ALA A 165 -18.56 -15.64 -8.34
N ARG A 166 -17.91 -14.68 -9.01
CA ARG A 166 -16.78 -14.95 -9.91
C ARG A 166 -15.52 -15.39 -9.18
N LEU A 167 -15.26 -14.84 -8.00
CA LEU A 167 -14.01 -15.07 -7.26
C LEU A 167 -14.08 -16.27 -6.31
N ALA A 168 -15.23 -16.52 -5.67
CA ALA A 168 -15.40 -17.52 -4.62
C ALA A 168 -14.86 -18.94 -4.93
N PRO A 169 -14.96 -19.48 -6.18
CA PRO A 169 -14.49 -20.83 -6.48
C PRO A 169 -12.98 -21.04 -6.31
N THR A 170 -12.18 -20.01 -6.57
CA THR A 170 -10.69 -20.11 -6.61
C THR A 170 -10.01 -19.14 -5.65
N TRP A 171 -10.74 -18.15 -5.15
CA TRP A 171 -10.24 -17.11 -4.27
C TRP A 171 -11.00 -17.06 -2.96
N PHE A 172 -10.32 -16.62 -1.90
CA PHE A 172 -10.91 -16.36 -0.60
C PHE A 172 -10.61 -14.94 -0.13
N GLU A 173 -11.56 -14.38 0.60
CA GLU A 173 -11.45 -13.08 1.28
C GLU A 173 -11.22 -13.27 2.77
N GLU A 174 -11.02 -12.16 3.49
CA GLU A 174 -10.83 -12.20 4.95
C GLU A 174 -11.99 -12.92 5.66
N ALA A 175 -13.25 -12.64 5.28
CA ALA A 175 -14.40 -13.31 5.86
C ALA A 175 -14.38 -14.84 5.68
N ASP A 176 -13.92 -15.33 4.52
CA ASP A 176 -13.74 -16.77 4.27
C ASP A 176 -12.64 -17.36 5.16
N LEU A 177 -11.54 -16.62 5.32
CA LEU A 177 -10.42 -17.04 6.14
C LEU A 177 -10.82 -17.18 7.60
N MET A 178 -11.53 -16.19 8.15
CA MET A 178 -12.06 -16.22 9.51
C MET A 178 -13.07 -17.36 9.70
N ALA A 179 -13.93 -17.61 8.71
CA ALA A 179 -14.88 -18.72 8.73
C ALA A 179 -14.17 -20.08 8.68
N ALA A 180 -13.17 -20.23 7.80
CA ALA A 180 -12.37 -21.45 7.70
C ALA A 180 -11.59 -21.73 8.99
N ALA A 181 -10.99 -20.70 9.60
CA ALA A 181 -10.34 -20.80 10.90
C ALA A 181 -11.32 -21.23 12.00
N SER A 182 -12.53 -20.66 12.02
CA SER A 182 -13.58 -21.04 12.97
C SER A 182 -14.03 -22.49 12.80
N LEU A 183 -14.11 -22.99 11.56
CA LEU A 183 -14.41 -24.39 11.26
C LEU A 183 -13.27 -25.31 11.69
N SER A 184 -12.01 -24.94 11.49
CA SER A 184 -10.86 -25.70 11.98
C SER A 184 -10.86 -25.81 13.50
N LEU A 185 -11.19 -24.72 14.21
CA LEU A 185 -11.38 -24.74 15.65
C LEU A 185 -12.56 -25.64 16.04
N ALA A 186 -13.66 -25.63 15.28
CA ALA A 186 -14.79 -26.52 15.54
C ALA A 186 -14.41 -28.00 15.42
N ALA A 187 -13.63 -28.33 14.40
CA ALA A 187 -13.17 -29.68 14.10
C ALA A 187 -12.08 -30.21 15.07
N GLY A 188 -11.68 -29.41 16.07
CA GLY A 188 -10.71 -29.84 17.09
C GLY A 188 -9.26 -29.71 16.67
N SER A 189 -8.91 -28.71 15.85
CA SER A 189 -7.52 -28.38 15.55
C SER A 189 -6.68 -28.23 16.83
N SER A 190 -5.63 -29.02 16.97
CA SER A 190 -4.68 -28.96 18.11
C SER A 190 -3.84 -27.69 18.11
N LEU A 191 -3.79 -26.96 16.98
CA LEU A 191 -3.05 -25.69 16.88
C LEU A 191 -3.52 -24.65 17.91
N ILE A 192 -4.76 -24.73 18.41
CA ILE A 192 -5.23 -23.82 19.44
C ILE A 192 -4.56 -24.09 20.80
N ASP A 193 -4.18 -25.34 21.05
CA ASP A 193 -3.51 -25.75 22.29
C ASP A 193 -2.07 -25.21 22.30
N ASP A 194 -1.41 -25.19 21.13
CA ASP A 194 -0.08 -24.60 20.94
C ASP A 194 -0.06 -23.06 21.10
N LEU A 195 -1.21 -22.40 20.99
CA LEU A 195 -1.32 -20.95 21.13
C LEU A 195 -1.43 -20.51 22.61
N GLY A 196 -1.78 -21.42 23.50
CA GLY A 196 -1.99 -21.15 24.93
C GLY A 196 -3.04 -20.07 25.19
N THR A 197 -2.78 -19.21 26.17
CA THR A 197 -3.70 -18.10 26.50
C THR A 197 -3.70 -17.05 25.38
N VAL A 198 -4.89 -16.69 24.90
CA VAL A 198 -5.06 -15.70 23.82
C VAL A 198 -5.46 -14.35 24.42
N MET A 199 -4.60 -13.35 24.26
CA MET A 199 -4.80 -11.99 24.75
C MET A 199 -5.10 -11.04 23.58
N VAL A 200 -6.33 -10.55 23.48
CA VAL A 200 -6.74 -9.53 22.52
C VAL A 200 -6.36 -8.16 23.07
N TYR A 201 -5.24 -7.64 22.59
CA TYR A 201 -4.64 -6.40 23.08
C TYR A 201 -5.10 -5.22 22.23
N LEU A 202 -5.69 -4.20 22.86
CA LEU A 202 -6.16 -2.95 22.25
C LEU A 202 -7.01 -3.13 20.98
N PRO A 203 -8.12 -3.90 21.03
CA PRO A 203 -9.02 -4.02 19.88
C PRO A 203 -9.70 -2.67 19.60
N GLN A 204 -9.54 -2.15 18.37
CA GLN A 204 -10.17 -0.89 17.94
C GLN A 204 -11.20 -1.11 16.84
N ASP A 205 -10.84 -1.78 15.74
CA ASP A 205 -11.74 -2.00 14.60
C ASP A 205 -11.81 -3.50 14.24
N LEU A 206 -12.40 -4.30 15.13
CA LEU A 206 -12.60 -5.73 14.90
C LEU A 206 -13.80 -5.97 13.99
N SER A 207 -13.58 -6.47 12.77
CA SER A 207 -14.65 -6.89 11.86
C SER A 207 -15.57 -7.97 12.47
N HIS A 208 -16.79 -8.10 11.94
CA HIS A 208 -17.72 -9.15 12.39
C HIS A 208 -17.14 -10.58 12.28
N PRO A 209 -16.50 -10.96 11.17
CA PRO A 209 -15.85 -12.28 11.06
C PRO A 209 -14.68 -12.46 12.04
N ALA A 210 -13.86 -11.43 12.24
CA ALA A 210 -12.75 -11.46 13.21
C ALA A 210 -13.25 -11.68 14.64
N ALA A 211 -14.27 -10.94 15.06
CA ALA A 211 -14.88 -11.14 16.37
C ALA A 211 -15.51 -12.54 16.50
N ALA A 212 -16.12 -13.07 15.44
CA ALA A 212 -16.68 -14.43 15.45
C ALA A 212 -15.60 -15.51 15.65
N LEU A 213 -14.44 -15.34 15.01
CA LEU A 213 -13.29 -16.22 15.22
C LEU A 213 -12.80 -16.17 16.68
N LEU A 214 -12.66 -14.98 17.26
CA LEU A 214 -12.22 -14.83 18.65
C LEU A 214 -13.23 -15.42 19.66
N ARG A 215 -14.54 -15.23 19.42
CA ARG A 215 -15.58 -15.90 20.22
C ARG A 215 -15.52 -17.42 20.07
N ARG A 216 -15.17 -17.94 18.89
CA ARG A 216 -14.96 -19.38 18.68
C ARG A 216 -13.70 -19.89 19.36
N ALA A 217 -12.62 -19.13 19.36
CA ALA A 217 -11.41 -19.47 20.12
C ALA A 217 -11.69 -19.56 21.62
N ALA A 218 -12.52 -18.67 22.16
CA ALA A 218 -12.93 -18.68 23.56
C ALA A 218 -13.66 -19.97 23.99
N THR A 219 -14.21 -20.76 23.06
CA THR A 219 -14.80 -22.06 23.44
C THR A 219 -13.76 -23.14 23.73
N ARG A 220 -12.48 -22.92 23.39
CA ARG A 220 -11.40 -23.91 23.53
C ARG A 220 -10.18 -23.40 24.31
N ALA A 221 -9.91 -22.09 24.29
CA ALA A 221 -8.80 -21.47 25.01
C ALA A 221 -9.28 -20.33 25.91
N ALA A 222 -8.48 -19.99 26.91
CA ALA A 222 -8.68 -18.77 27.70
C ALA A 222 -8.46 -17.55 26.79
N VAL A 223 -9.48 -16.70 26.67
CA VAL A 223 -9.41 -15.45 25.91
C VAL A 223 -9.58 -14.27 26.87
N GLU A 224 -8.57 -13.41 26.89
CA GLU A 224 -8.56 -12.17 27.67
C GLU A 224 -8.52 -10.98 26.72
N VAL A 225 -9.31 -9.95 27.01
CA VAL A 225 -9.38 -8.72 26.22
C VAL A 225 -8.85 -7.59 27.08
N ILE A 226 -7.84 -6.88 26.58
CA ILE A 226 -7.28 -5.67 27.20
C ILE A 226 -7.69 -4.49 26.33
N ALA A 227 -8.75 -3.81 26.72
CA ALA A 227 -9.32 -2.70 25.98
C ALA A 227 -8.77 -1.36 26.46
N GLY A 228 -8.04 -0.67 25.59
CA GLY A 228 -7.61 0.70 25.79
C GLY A 228 -8.81 1.64 25.63
N ARG A 229 -9.05 2.50 26.62
CA ARG A 229 -10.08 3.53 26.57
C ARG A 229 -9.47 4.89 26.86
N THR A 230 -10.10 5.93 26.37
CA THR A 230 -9.73 7.33 26.61
C THR A 230 -10.55 7.96 27.72
N GLY A 231 -11.69 7.36 28.09
CA GLY A 231 -12.67 7.95 29.00
C GLY A 231 -13.57 8.98 28.33
N ALA A 232 -13.38 9.24 27.03
CA ALA A 232 -14.21 10.13 26.23
C ALA A 232 -15.07 9.30 25.26
N GLY A 233 -16.39 9.29 25.48
CA GLY A 233 -17.31 8.42 24.74
C GLY A 233 -17.19 8.50 23.21
N GLN A 234 -16.97 9.70 22.65
CA GLN A 234 -16.79 9.88 21.20
C GLN A 234 -15.51 9.23 20.66
N ALA A 235 -14.42 9.22 21.45
CA ALA A 235 -13.16 8.59 21.05
C ALA A 235 -13.16 7.07 21.32
N ASP A 236 -14.06 6.58 22.17
CA ASP A 236 -14.16 5.17 22.55
C ASP A 236 -15.17 4.38 21.70
N VAL A 237 -15.90 5.03 20.77
CA VAL A 237 -16.97 4.40 19.94
C VAL A 237 -16.50 3.14 19.22
N ASP A 238 -15.33 3.17 18.58
CA ASP A 238 -14.85 2.03 17.79
C ASP A 238 -14.43 0.85 18.69
N VAL A 239 -13.77 1.15 19.82
CA VAL A 239 -13.44 0.15 20.84
C VAL A 239 -14.72 -0.49 21.38
N ASP A 240 -15.70 0.33 21.76
CA ASP A 240 -16.98 -0.15 22.29
C ASP A 240 -17.73 -1.00 21.25
N ARG A 241 -17.68 -0.64 19.96
CA ARG A 241 -18.22 -1.45 18.85
C ARG A 241 -17.51 -2.80 18.75
N SER A 242 -16.18 -2.82 18.86
CA SER A 242 -15.37 -4.03 18.84
C SER A 242 -15.66 -4.95 20.04
N LEU A 243 -15.82 -4.38 21.24
CA LEU A 243 -16.19 -5.10 22.45
C LEU A 243 -17.59 -5.71 22.33
N HIS A 244 -18.57 -4.93 21.87
CA HIS A 244 -19.93 -5.42 21.62
C HIS A 244 -19.92 -6.58 20.61
N ARG A 245 -19.13 -6.48 19.54
CA ARG A 245 -18.93 -7.60 18.61
C ARG A 245 -18.35 -8.82 19.32
N LEU A 246 -17.44 -8.68 20.27
CA LEU A 246 -16.93 -9.81 21.08
C LEU A 246 -17.95 -10.36 22.08
N GLY A 247 -19.07 -9.69 22.31
CA GLY A 247 -20.09 -10.08 23.29
C GLY A 247 -19.72 -9.68 24.72
N VAL A 248 -18.85 -8.68 24.87
CA VAL A 248 -18.47 -8.09 26.16
C VAL A 248 -18.79 -6.60 26.15
N SER A 249 -19.09 -6.05 27.32
CA SER A 249 -19.37 -4.61 27.47
C SER A 249 -18.43 -4.03 28.51
N PRO A 250 -17.85 -2.84 28.27
CA PRO A 250 -17.05 -2.18 29.29
C PRO A 250 -17.93 -1.71 30.46
N PRO A 251 -17.34 -1.50 31.65
CA PRO A 251 -18.05 -0.93 32.79
C PRO A 251 -18.57 0.47 32.45
N SER A 252 -19.76 0.76 33.00
CA SER A 252 -20.43 2.07 32.96
C SER A 252 -20.79 2.46 34.39
N PRO A 253 -20.31 3.62 34.91
CA PRO A 253 -19.49 4.63 34.22
C PRO A 253 -18.06 4.16 33.90
N SER A 254 -17.38 4.86 32.98
CA SER A 254 -15.98 4.56 32.64
C SER A 254 -15.08 4.80 33.86
N GLU A 255 -14.29 3.79 34.21
CA GLU A 255 -13.24 3.89 35.24
C GLU A 255 -11.99 4.63 34.74
N VAL A 256 -11.86 4.81 33.42
CA VAL A 256 -10.75 5.54 32.82
C VAL A 256 -11.06 7.03 32.82
N ALA A 257 -10.21 7.81 33.49
CA ALA A 257 -10.27 9.27 33.50
C ALA A 257 -9.79 9.86 32.17
N ARG A 258 -10.50 10.87 31.67
CA ARG A 258 -10.13 11.59 30.45
C ARG A 258 -8.79 12.30 30.65
N PRO A 259 -7.80 12.12 29.76
CA PRO A 259 -6.53 12.83 29.87
C PRO A 259 -6.76 14.35 29.70
N PRO A 260 -6.09 15.20 30.49
CA PRO A 260 -6.22 16.64 30.39
C PRO A 260 -5.55 17.17 29.11
N VAL A 261 -6.16 18.17 28.49
CA VAL A 261 -5.51 18.96 27.43
C VAL A 261 -4.53 19.90 28.11
N THR A 262 -3.23 19.73 27.84
CA THR A 262 -2.19 20.58 28.44
C THR A 262 -2.09 21.95 27.79
N ALA A 263 -2.43 22.07 26.49
CA ALA A 263 -2.45 23.35 25.80
C ALA A 263 -3.16 23.27 24.44
N ILE A 264 -3.71 24.40 24.01
CA ILE A 264 -4.32 24.63 22.70
C ILE A 264 -3.64 25.85 22.10
N VAL A 265 -3.17 25.74 20.85
CA VAL A 265 -2.51 26.82 20.13
C VAL A 265 -3.29 27.09 18.85
N SER A 266 -3.59 28.36 18.58
CA SER A 266 -4.22 28.80 17.34
C SER A 266 -3.19 29.55 16.50
N VAL A 267 -3.15 29.24 15.20
CA VAL A 267 -2.22 29.80 14.23
C VAL A 267 -2.94 29.98 12.89
N SER A 268 -2.29 30.63 11.91
CA SER A 268 -2.92 31.03 10.64
C SER A 268 -3.09 29.91 9.63
N ASP A 269 -2.14 28.99 9.55
CA ASP A 269 -2.03 28.01 8.46
C ASP A 269 -1.29 26.74 8.87
N ALA A 270 -1.31 25.74 7.99
CA ALA A 270 -0.68 24.45 8.23
C ALA A 270 0.86 24.54 8.43
N GLU A 271 1.53 25.54 7.87
CA GLU A 271 2.97 25.70 8.04
C GLU A 271 3.29 26.20 9.46
N GLU A 272 2.54 27.19 9.95
CA GLU A 272 2.59 27.64 11.35
C GLU A 272 2.18 26.54 12.33
N GLU A 273 1.16 25.72 12.00
CA GLU A 273 0.73 24.61 12.86
C GLU A 273 1.85 23.61 13.06
N VAL A 274 2.51 23.21 11.97
CA VAL A 274 3.63 22.28 12.01
C VAL A 274 4.82 22.90 12.73
N ARG A 275 5.16 24.17 12.47
CA ARG A 275 6.27 24.84 13.14
C ARG A 275 6.07 24.90 14.65
N SER A 276 4.86 25.27 15.09
CA SER A 276 4.48 25.28 16.50
C SER A 276 4.54 23.88 17.13
N ALA A 277 4.08 22.86 16.41
CA ALA A 277 4.15 21.47 16.86
C ALA A 277 5.60 20.99 16.99
N VAL A 278 6.48 21.26 16.02
CA VAL A 278 7.91 20.89 16.05
C VAL A 278 8.64 21.64 17.17
N GLN A 279 8.35 22.92 17.40
CA GLN A 279 8.89 23.66 18.54
C GLN A 279 8.54 23.02 19.88
N ARG A 280 7.33 22.47 20.02
CA ARG A 280 6.92 21.71 21.22
C ARG A 280 7.67 20.39 21.36
N VAL A 281 7.94 19.69 20.25
CA VAL A 281 8.78 18.48 20.26
C VAL A 281 10.19 18.82 20.75
N ILE A 282 10.78 19.92 20.26
CA ILE A 282 12.10 20.40 20.69
C ILE A 282 12.09 20.76 22.17
N ALA A 283 11.07 21.47 22.65
CA ALA A 283 10.93 21.82 24.05
C ALA A 283 10.85 20.55 24.94
N ALA A 284 9.98 19.60 24.58
CA ALA A 284 9.87 18.33 25.31
C ALA A 284 11.19 17.55 25.31
N ALA A 285 11.92 17.52 24.19
CA ALA A 285 13.23 16.87 24.10
C ALA A 285 14.28 17.56 24.99
N ARG A 286 14.27 18.90 25.07
CA ARG A 286 15.14 19.66 26.00
C ARG A 286 14.80 19.37 27.46
N ASP A 287 13.53 19.12 27.76
CA ASP A 287 13.06 18.71 29.09
C ASP A 287 13.30 17.21 29.38
N GLY A 288 14.01 16.51 28.50
CA GLY A 288 14.42 15.11 28.69
C GLY A 288 13.40 14.07 28.23
N VAL A 289 12.34 14.47 27.53
CA VAL A 289 11.41 13.51 26.91
C VAL A 289 12.09 12.89 25.69
N ALA A 290 12.34 11.58 25.78
CA ALA A 290 12.91 10.83 24.65
C ALA A 290 12.04 10.94 23.39
N LEU A 291 12.67 11.10 22.23
CA LEU A 291 11.97 11.34 20.95
C LEU A 291 11.02 10.19 20.61
N GLU A 292 11.37 8.93 20.89
CA GLU A 292 10.49 7.78 20.66
C GLU A 292 9.21 7.78 21.50
N ARG A 293 9.10 8.67 22.50
CA ARG A 293 7.90 8.88 23.32
C ARG A 293 7.01 10.01 22.81
N THR A 294 7.39 10.66 21.71
CA THR A 294 6.66 11.77 21.11
C THR A 294 6.05 11.34 19.78
N ALA A 295 4.79 11.70 19.56
CA ALA A 295 4.09 11.45 18.30
C ALA A 295 3.49 12.75 17.76
N LEU A 296 3.71 13.02 16.48
CA LEU A 296 3.03 14.07 15.74
C LEU A 296 1.95 13.43 14.87
N LEU A 297 0.70 13.83 15.09
CA LEU A 297 -0.46 13.38 14.34
C LEU A 297 -1.05 14.57 13.58
N TYR A 298 -1.50 14.31 12.36
CA TYR A 298 -2.09 15.32 11.48
C TYR A 298 -3.30 14.72 10.75
N PRO A 299 -4.30 15.54 10.40
CA PRO A 299 -5.60 15.04 9.92
C PRO A 299 -5.53 14.44 8.51
N CYS A 300 -4.64 14.94 7.65
CA CYS A 300 -4.51 14.51 6.26
C CYS A 300 -3.05 14.61 5.79
N ASN A 301 -2.67 13.82 4.79
CA ASN A 301 -1.29 13.80 4.30
C ASN A 301 -0.89 15.11 3.59
N GLU A 302 -1.79 15.69 2.79
CA GLU A 302 -1.55 16.96 2.13
C GLU A 302 -2.26 18.09 2.88
N PRO A 303 -1.57 19.19 3.23
CA PRO A 303 -0.14 19.48 2.98
C PRO A 303 0.82 18.96 4.07
N TYR A 304 0.31 18.44 5.20
CA TYR A 304 1.07 18.25 6.44
C TYR A 304 2.29 17.32 6.34
N ALA A 305 2.17 16.16 5.68
CA ALA A 305 3.21 15.14 5.71
C ALA A 305 4.55 15.70 5.21
N ARG A 306 4.53 16.44 4.09
CA ARG A 306 5.73 17.07 3.52
C ARG A 306 6.29 18.13 4.46
N ILE A 307 5.43 19.02 4.96
CA ILE A 307 5.85 20.13 5.83
C ILE A 307 6.46 19.59 7.13
N VAL A 308 5.81 18.61 7.77
CA VAL A 308 6.31 17.96 9.00
C VAL A 308 7.70 17.37 8.78
N ALA A 309 7.88 16.62 7.71
CA ALA A 309 9.19 16.04 7.41
C ALA A 309 10.26 17.09 7.14
N GLU A 310 9.98 18.09 6.29
CA GLU A 310 10.94 19.16 5.99
C GLU A 310 11.33 19.94 7.25
N GLN A 311 10.37 20.23 8.14
CA GLN A 311 10.64 20.94 9.40
C GLN A 311 11.41 20.09 10.40
N LEU A 312 11.11 18.79 10.52
CA LEU A 312 11.87 17.87 11.38
C LEU A 312 13.31 17.67 10.86
N ASP A 313 13.48 17.50 9.55
CA ASP A 313 14.78 17.36 8.90
C ASP A 313 15.61 18.64 9.07
N ALA A 314 15.01 19.82 8.87
CA ALA A 314 15.66 21.11 9.11
C ALA A 314 16.06 21.31 10.57
N ALA A 315 15.28 20.77 11.52
CA ALA A 315 15.58 20.79 12.95
C ALA A 315 16.59 19.70 13.39
N GLY A 316 17.01 18.79 12.49
CA GLY A 316 17.90 17.68 12.81
C GLY A 316 17.27 16.64 13.76
N ILE A 317 15.94 16.56 13.81
CA ILE A 317 15.21 15.64 14.68
C ILE A 317 15.02 14.32 13.94
N ALA A 318 15.57 13.24 14.50
CA ALA A 318 15.32 11.90 13.96
C ALA A 318 13.84 11.54 14.09
N TRP A 319 13.22 11.12 12.99
CA TRP A 319 11.81 10.77 12.95
C TRP A 319 11.54 9.49 12.15
N ASN A 320 10.40 8.86 12.44
CA ASN A 320 9.89 7.70 11.71
C ASN A 320 8.41 7.94 11.40
N GLY A 321 8.05 7.84 10.13
CA GLY A 321 6.69 8.08 9.66
C GLY A 321 6.43 7.47 8.29
N ARG A 322 5.25 7.73 7.74
CA ARG A 322 4.92 7.28 6.39
C ARG A 322 5.88 7.92 5.39
N GLY A 323 6.42 7.11 4.48
CA GLY A 323 7.28 7.61 3.40
C GLY A 323 6.51 8.62 2.55
N LEU A 324 7.04 9.84 2.46
CA LEU A 324 6.38 10.98 1.80
C LEU A 324 6.14 10.78 0.30
N ARG A 325 6.94 9.93 -0.34
CA ARG A 325 6.86 9.65 -1.77
C ARG A 325 6.50 8.19 -2.03
N PRO A 326 5.29 7.92 -2.55
CA PRO A 326 4.93 6.63 -3.12
C PRO A 326 5.98 6.12 -4.11
N LEU A 327 6.08 4.79 -4.27
CA LEU A 327 6.95 4.19 -5.29
C LEU A 327 6.65 4.73 -6.71
N ALA A 328 5.38 5.04 -6.98
CA ALA A 328 4.92 5.62 -8.24
C ALA A 328 5.54 6.99 -8.53
N GLU A 329 5.88 7.78 -7.50
CA GLU A 329 6.52 9.10 -7.65
C GLU A 329 8.05 9.04 -7.69
N ARG A 330 8.64 7.87 -7.39
CA ARG A 330 10.07 7.67 -7.55
C ARG A 330 10.41 7.57 -9.03
N MET A 331 11.65 7.92 -9.39
CA MET A 331 12.12 7.92 -10.79
C MET A 331 11.74 6.65 -11.57
N LEU A 332 12.02 5.47 -11.01
CA LEU A 332 11.71 4.19 -11.66
C LEU A 332 10.20 3.96 -11.84
N GLY A 333 9.40 4.35 -10.84
CA GLY A 333 7.94 4.21 -10.89
C GLY A 333 7.34 5.14 -11.94
N ARG A 334 7.68 6.43 -11.88
CA ARG A 334 7.23 7.43 -12.86
C ARG A 334 7.60 7.03 -14.28
N TRP A 335 8.87 6.71 -14.51
CA TRP A 335 9.35 6.33 -15.84
C TRP A 335 8.61 5.10 -16.40
N LEU A 336 8.36 4.08 -15.58
CA LEU A 336 7.61 2.90 -16.02
C LEU A 336 6.13 3.23 -16.32
N LEU A 337 5.50 4.07 -15.50
CA LEU A 337 4.11 4.50 -15.70
C LEU A 337 3.97 5.37 -16.96
N ASP A 338 4.89 6.33 -17.15
CA ASP A 338 4.95 7.18 -18.34
C ASP A 338 5.16 6.35 -19.61
N LEU A 339 6.02 5.32 -19.54
CA LEU A 339 6.22 4.37 -20.63
C LEU A 339 4.92 3.63 -20.97
N LEU A 340 4.24 3.09 -19.96
CA LEU A 340 2.99 2.34 -20.15
C LEU A 340 1.84 3.22 -20.63
N ALA A 341 1.86 4.52 -20.35
CA ALA A 341 0.85 5.50 -20.78
C ALA A 341 1.07 6.02 -22.22
N LEU A 342 2.20 5.70 -22.88
CA LEU A 342 2.47 6.16 -24.25
C LEU A 342 1.37 5.79 -25.26
N PRO A 343 0.78 4.57 -25.25
CA PRO A 343 -0.30 4.23 -26.16
C PRO A 343 -1.53 5.13 -25.98
N ASP A 344 -1.90 5.42 -24.73
CA ASP A 344 -3.04 6.28 -24.38
C ASP A 344 -2.78 7.73 -24.82
N ALA A 345 -1.53 8.18 -24.68
CA ALA A 345 -1.06 9.46 -25.22
C ALA A 345 -0.86 9.46 -26.75
N ARG A 346 -1.22 8.37 -27.45
CA ARG A 346 -1.00 8.16 -28.89
C ARG A 346 0.44 8.45 -29.32
N TYR A 347 1.42 8.09 -28.48
CA TYR A 347 2.84 8.32 -28.73
C TYR A 347 3.15 9.79 -29.07
N ALA A 348 2.46 10.74 -28.43
CA ALA A 348 2.67 12.16 -28.67
C ALA A 348 4.12 12.58 -28.39
N ARG A 349 4.64 13.54 -29.18
CA ARG A 349 6.01 14.07 -29.03
C ARG A 349 6.34 14.48 -27.59
N PRO A 350 5.50 15.23 -26.86
CA PRO A 350 5.80 15.61 -25.48
C PRO A 350 5.92 14.40 -24.53
N ALA A 351 5.08 13.37 -24.71
CA ALA A 351 5.10 12.18 -23.84
C ALA A 351 6.39 11.36 -24.04
N VAL A 352 6.80 11.15 -25.30
CA VAL A 352 8.03 10.41 -25.62
C VAL A 352 9.27 11.17 -25.16
N LEU A 353 9.34 12.48 -25.35
CA LEU A 353 10.46 13.30 -24.89
C LEU A 353 10.50 13.43 -23.36
N GLY A 354 9.34 13.53 -22.71
CA GLY A 354 9.22 13.51 -21.24
C GLY A 354 9.80 12.22 -20.65
N LEU A 355 9.53 11.07 -21.27
CA LEU A 355 10.10 9.79 -20.86
C LEU A 355 11.64 9.76 -20.97
N LEU A 356 12.20 10.36 -22.02
CA LEU A 356 13.65 10.40 -22.25
C LEU A 356 14.38 11.33 -21.28
N THR A 357 13.71 12.40 -20.84
CA THR A 357 14.28 13.41 -19.94
C THR A 357 14.02 13.10 -18.47
N GLY A 358 12.98 12.33 -18.15
CA GLY A 358 12.58 12.00 -16.79
C GLY A 358 13.46 10.97 -16.07
N ALA A 359 14.42 10.36 -16.76
CA ALA A 359 15.36 9.37 -16.20
C ALA A 359 16.67 9.32 -16.99
N PRO A 360 17.77 8.77 -16.43
CA PRO A 360 19.03 8.58 -17.15
C PRO A 360 18.93 7.41 -18.15
N VAL A 361 18.16 7.61 -19.22
CA VAL A 361 17.89 6.58 -20.23
C VAL A 361 19.15 6.22 -20.99
N VAL A 362 19.39 4.92 -21.16
CA VAL A 362 20.53 4.32 -21.85
C VAL A 362 20.08 3.83 -23.23
N GLY A 363 20.82 4.22 -24.26
CA GLY A 363 20.62 3.78 -25.64
C GLY A 363 21.14 2.36 -25.89
N PRO A 364 20.88 1.80 -27.07
CA PRO A 364 21.40 0.48 -27.47
C PRO A 364 22.93 0.38 -27.47
N ASP A 365 23.62 1.51 -27.61
CA ASP A 365 25.08 1.64 -27.56
C ASP A 365 25.65 1.64 -26.13
N GLY A 366 24.80 1.49 -25.11
CA GLY A 366 25.18 1.52 -23.70
C GLY A 366 25.49 2.93 -23.17
N ARG A 367 25.31 3.97 -23.98
CA ARG A 367 25.55 5.36 -23.57
C ARG A 367 24.24 6.03 -23.14
N ARG A 368 24.35 7.05 -22.28
CA ARG A 368 23.18 7.85 -21.88
C ARG A 368 22.67 8.63 -23.10
N VAL A 369 21.36 8.60 -23.29
CA VAL A 369 20.68 9.38 -24.31
C VAL A 369 20.75 10.87 -23.93
N THR A 370 21.29 11.69 -24.82
CA THR A 370 21.22 13.15 -24.70
C THR A 370 19.96 13.65 -25.39
N ALA A 371 18.97 14.14 -24.63
CA ALA A 371 17.67 14.53 -25.17
C ALA A 371 17.73 15.75 -26.11
N GLY A 372 18.59 16.74 -25.84
CA GLY A 372 18.64 18.01 -26.58
C GLY A 372 18.77 17.87 -28.11
N PRO A 373 19.73 17.11 -28.65
CA PRO A 373 19.79 16.82 -30.09
C PRO A 373 18.49 16.20 -30.64
N TRP A 374 17.88 15.28 -29.91
CA TRP A 374 16.65 14.62 -30.34
C TRP A 374 15.42 15.53 -30.24
N GLU A 375 15.34 16.43 -29.26
CA GLU A 375 14.30 17.45 -29.20
C GLU A 375 14.32 18.36 -30.43
N ARG A 376 15.52 18.74 -30.90
CA ARG A 376 15.70 19.54 -32.12
C ARG A 376 15.26 18.76 -33.36
N VAL A 377 15.75 17.53 -33.52
CA VAL A 377 15.40 16.65 -34.64
C VAL A 377 13.88 16.40 -34.72
N THR A 378 13.24 16.07 -33.59
CA THR A 378 11.79 15.83 -33.56
C THR A 378 10.98 17.07 -33.94
N ARG A 379 11.45 18.26 -33.55
CA ARG A 379 10.81 19.53 -33.91
C ARG A 379 10.96 19.83 -35.40
N GLU A 380 12.17 19.70 -35.95
CA GLU A 380 12.46 19.98 -37.36
C GLU A 380 11.82 18.96 -38.31
N ALA A 381 11.76 17.68 -37.91
CA ALA A 381 11.00 16.65 -38.61
C ALA A 381 9.47 16.84 -38.49
N GLY A 382 9.00 17.78 -37.67
CA GLY A 382 7.59 18.13 -37.49
C GLY A 382 6.75 17.05 -36.79
N ILE A 383 7.33 16.30 -35.84
CA ILE A 383 6.62 15.19 -35.17
C ILE A 383 5.61 15.74 -34.15
N VAL A 384 4.39 15.21 -34.20
CA VAL A 384 3.28 15.56 -33.31
C VAL A 384 2.83 14.35 -32.50
N ARG A 385 2.46 13.25 -33.15
CA ARG A 385 1.90 12.03 -32.52
C ARG A 385 1.92 10.84 -33.47
N ASP A 386 1.51 9.68 -32.96
CA ASP A 386 1.31 8.40 -33.66
C ASP A 386 2.58 7.65 -34.07
N ARG A 387 2.61 6.35 -33.76
CA ARG A 387 3.77 5.47 -34.01
C ARG A 387 4.26 5.47 -35.47
N GLY A 388 3.33 5.43 -36.42
CA GLY A 388 3.66 5.43 -37.85
C GLY A 388 4.24 6.76 -38.34
N GLU A 389 3.85 7.87 -37.70
CA GLU A 389 4.36 9.20 -38.02
C GLU A 389 5.83 9.36 -37.64
N TRP A 390 6.21 8.93 -36.44
CA TRP A 390 7.61 8.93 -35.99
C TRP A 390 8.53 8.27 -37.01
N ARG A 391 8.16 7.06 -37.44
CA ARG A 391 8.94 6.32 -38.46
C ARG A 391 9.01 7.09 -39.77
N ARG A 392 7.87 7.50 -40.32
CA ARG A 392 7.79 8.14 -41.64
C ARG A 392 8.51 9.50 -41.68
N ARG A 393 8.28 10.36 -40.69
CA ARG A 393 8.84 11.72 -40.66
C ARG A 393 10.35 11.72 -40.38
N LEU A 394 10.84 10.86 -39.48
CA LEU A 394 12.27 10.74 -39.24
C LEU A 394 13.02 10.18 -40.45
N THR A 395 12.46 9.17 -41.13
CA THR A 395 13.04 8.65 -42.38
C THR A 395 13.15 9.75 -43.43
N ARG A 396 12.04 10.45 -43.72
CA ARG A 396 12.03 11.55 -44.71
C ARG A 396 13.00 12.67 -44.35
N TYR A 397 13.04 13.06 -43.08
CA TYR A 397 13.95 14.12 -42.61
C TYR A 397 15.43 13.72 -42.74
N ALA A 398 15.77 12.47 -42.44
CA ALA A 398 17.12 11.96 -42.64
C ALA A 398 17.51 11.89 -44.13
N GLU A 399 16.59 11.47 -45.00
CA GLU A 399 16.77 11.45 -46.47
C GLU A 399 16.95 12.85 -47.05
N ASP A 400 16.15 13.83 -46.61
CA ASP A 400 16.28 15.24 -47.01
C ASP A 400 17.63 15.82 -46.58
N LEU A 401 18.07 15.55 -45.35
CA LEU A 401 19.39 15.98 -44.86
C LEU A 401 20.54 15.35 -45.66
N ARG A 402 20.46 14.06 -46.02
CA ARG A 402 21.45 13.40 -46.88
C ARG A 402 21.48 14.03 -48.26
N SER A 403 20.32 14.23 -48.87
CA SER A 403 20.19 14.85 -50.20
C SER A 403 20.81 16.25 -50.22
N ARG A 404 20.56 17.06 -49.18
CA ARG A 404 21.20 18.39 -49.03
C ARG A 404 22.71 18.30 -48.86
N ALA A 405 23.21 17.31 -48.12
CA ALA A 405 24.64 17.08 -47.96
C ALA A 405 25.30 16.70 -49.29
N ASP A 406 24.64 15.86 -50.10
CA ASP A 406 25.17 15.42 -51.39
C ASP A 406 25.12 16.53 -52.44
N ILE A 407 24.07 17.36 -52.44
CA ILE A 407 24.00 18.57 -53.28
C ILE A 407 25.13 19.56 -52.91
N GLU A 408 25.34 19.84 -51.63
CA GLU A 408 26.41 20.74 -51.17
C GLU A 408 27.80 20.18 -51.51
N ALA A 409 28.01 18.86 -51.39
CA ALA A 409 29.28 18.22 -51.71
C ALA A 409 29.60 18.20 -53.21
N ALA A 410 28.58 18.25 -54.08
CA ALA A 410 28.72 18.25 -55.53
C ALA A 410 28.79 19.67 -56.14
N GLY A 411 28.68 20.73 -55.33
CA GLY A 411 28.80 22.11 -55.79
C GLY A 411 30.23 22.53 -56.10
N ASP A 412 30.40 23.64 -56.82
CA ASP A 412 31.71 24.15 -57.24
C ASP A 412 32.63 24.57 -56.07
N GLU A 413 32.04 25.03 -54.96
CA GLU A 413 32.75 25.39 -53.72
C GLU A 413 32.07 24.75 -52.49
N PRO A 414 32.32 23.45 -52.22
CA PRO A 414 31.63 22.72 -51.17
C PRO A 414 32.09 23.16 -49.78
N ARG A 415 31.13 23.42 -48.88
CA ARG A 415 31.44 23.70 -47.47
C ARG A 415 31.46 22.41 -46.66
N ASP A 416 32.65 21.83 -46.49
CA ASP A 416 32.86 20.55 -45.79
C ASP A 416 32.18 20.49 -44.41
N TRP A 417 32.21 21.58 -43.65
CA TRP A 417 31.59 21.64 -42.33
C TRP A 417 30.06 21.50 -42.39
N LEU A 418 29.43 21.99 -43.47
CA LEU A 418 27.99 21.95 -43.69
C LEU A 418 27.55 20.56 -44.16
N VAL A 419 28.31 19.95 -45.08
CA VAL A 419 28.15 18.55 -45.49
C VAL A 419 28.24 17.62 -44.26
N ALA A 420 29.29 17.78 -43.45
CA ALA A 420 29.48 16.99 -42.23
C ALA A 420 28.37 17.23 -41.20
N ARG A 421 27.86 18.46 -41.09
CA ARG A 421 26.73 18.79 -40.21
C ARG A 421 25.44 18.10 -40.67
N HIS A 422 25.09 18.15 -41.96
CA HIS A 422 23.91 17.50 -42.48
C HIS A 422 23.97 15.98 -42.32
N ARG A 423 25.12 15.36 -42.62
CA ARG A 423 25.35 13.92 -42.39
C ARG A 423 25.18 13.52 -40.93
N ARG A 424 25.81 14.24 -39.99
CA ARG A 424 25.64 14.00 -38.54
C ARG A 424 24.18 14.16 -38.09
N SER A 425 23.47 15.17 -38.58
CA SER A 425 22.04 15.34 -38.24
C SER A 425 21.18 14.21 -38.78
N ALA A 426 21.48 13.67 -39.96
CA ALA A 426 20.80 12.51 -40.53
C ALA A 426 21.06 11.25 -39.68
N GLU A 427 22.30 11.03 -39.26
CA GLU A 427 22.66 9.94 -38.33
C GLU A 427 21.91 10.06 -37.00
N GLN A 428 21.77 11.27 -36.45
CA GLN A 428 20.98 11.50 -35.23
C GLN A 428 19.49 11.19 -35.43
N ALA A 429 18.92 11.54 -36.59
CA ALA A 429 17.54 11.21 -36.92
C ALA A 429 17.33 9.69 -37.06
N ASP A 430 18.29 8.96 -37.63
CA ASP A 430 18.24 7.51 -37.71
C ASP A 430 18.44 6.81 -36.37
N ALA A 431 19.37 7.31 -35.53
CA ALA A 431 19.56 6.80 -34.17
C ALA A 431 18.29 6.96 -33.33
N LEU A 432 17.66 8.14 -33.39
CA LEU A 432 16.38 8.39 -32.73
C LEU A 432 15.28 7.47 -33.29
N ARG A 433 15.18 7.32 -34.63
CA ARG A 433 14.19 6.44 -35.28
C ARG A 433 14.33 5.00 -34.83
N ALA A 434 15.57 4.50 -34.77
CA ALA A 434 15.86 3.15 -34.29
C ALA A 434 15.49 3.00 -32.81
N PHE A 435 15.84 3.97 -31.96
CA PHE A 435 15.52 3.97 -30.55
C PHE A 435 14.00 3.92 -30.30
N VAL A 436 13.25 4.88 -30.86
CA VAL A 436 11.79 4.93 -30.63
C VAL A 436 11.08 3.74 -31.25
N GLY A 437 11.57 3.22 -32.38
CA GLY A 437 11.09 1.98 -32.98
C GLY A 437 11.19 0.81 -32.00
N GLN A 438 12.39 0.57 -31.45
CA GLN A 438 12.62 -0.48 -30.45
C GLN A 438 11.79 -0.29 -29.18
N LEU A 439 11.63 0.96 -28.73
CA LEU A 439 10.80 1.29 -27.57
C LEU A 439 9.33 0.93 -27.81
N PHE A 440 8.79 1.31 -28.98
CA PHE A 440 7.40 1.05 -29.33
C PHE A 440 7.14 -0.43 -29.62
N ASP A 441 8.09 -1.16 -30.22
CA ASP A 441 8.03 -2.61 -30.38
C ASP A 441 7.99 -3.32 -29.03
N LEU A 442 8.82 -2.88 -28.08
CA LEU A 442 8.87 -3.43 -26.75
C LEU A 442 7.55 -3.19 -25.98
N LEU A 443 6.88 -2.06 -26.18
CA LEU A 443 5.54 -1.82 -25.64
C LEU A 443 4.47 -2.69 -26.28
N ALA A 444 4.52 -2.88 -27.61
CA ALA A 444 3.59 -3.77 -28.31
C ALA A 444 3.74 -5.23 -27.84
N ASP A 445 4.97 -5.69 -27.59
CA ASP A 445 5.22 -7.00 -26.97
C ASP A 445 4.56 -7.11 -25.58
N ALA A 446 4.60 -6.03 -24.79
CA ALA A 446 3.93 -6.01 -23.48
C ALA A 446 2.42 -6.22 -23.60
N GLN A 447 1.78 -5.61 -24.60
CA GLN A 447 0.34 -5.73 -24.85
C GLN A 447 -0.08 -7.14 -25.27
N GLY A 448 0.82 -7.90 -25.91
CA GLY A 448 0.59 -9.30 -26.27
C GLY A 448 0.70 -10.29 -25.10
N ARG A 449 1.19 -9.86 -23.93
CA ARG A 449 1.42 -10.76 -22.79
C ARG A 449 0.13 -10.96 -21.99
N THR A 450 -0.22 -12.23 -21.79
CA THR A 450 -1.46 -12.63 -21.09
C THR A 450 -1.25 -13.07 -19.64
N THR A 451 0.00 -13.13 -19.16
CA THR A 451 0.33 -13.59 -17.80
C THR A 451 1.06 -12.52 -16.98
N TRP A 452 0.76 -12.46 -15.69
CA TRP A 452 1.45 -11.57 -14.74
C TRP A 452 2.95 -11.86 -14.64
N ASN A 453 3.35 -13.13 -14.65
CA ASN A 453 4.76 -13.50 -14.66
C ASN A 453 5.47 -13.01 -15.93
N GLY A 454 4.79 -13.12 -17.08
CA GLY A 454 5.28 -12.59 -18.35
C GLY A 454 5.45 -11.07 -18.34
N LEU A 455 4.47 -10.33 -17.79
CA LEU A 455 4.54 -8.88 -17.62
C LEU A 455 5.61 -8.45 -16.62
N ALA A 456 5.74 -9.15 -15.49
CA ALA A 456 6.76 -8.86 -14.47
C ALA A 456 8.18 -9.13 -14.99
N ALA A 457 8.38 -10.19 -15.78
CA ALA A 457 9.64 -10.45 -16.47
C ALA A 457 9.96 -9.34 -17.48
N TRP A 458 8.98 -8.93 -18.28
CA TRP A 458 9.10 -7.82 -19.22
C TRP A 458 9.49 -6.52 -18.50
N CYS A 459 8.78 -6.11 -17.45
CA CYS A 459 9.11 -4.90 -16.68
C CYS A 459 10.56 -4.91 -16.20
N ARG A 460 11.01 -6.04 -15.62
CA ARG A 460 12.39 -6.18 -15.13
C ARG A 460 13.42 -6.05 -16.25
N GLN A 461 13.16 -6.64 -17.40
CA GLN A 461 14.05 -6.57 -18.57
C GLN A 461 14.10 -5.15 -19.14
N THR A 462 12.95 -4.50 -19.29
CA THR A 462 12.82 -3.12 -19.78
C THR A 462 13.59 -2.14 -18.89
N LEU A 463 13.38 -2.21 -17.57
CA LEU A 463 14.10 -1.35 -16.62
C LEU A 463 15.62 -1.58 -16.66
N ARG A 464 16.07 -2.84 -16.82
CA ARG A 464 17.51 -3.13 -16.95
C ARG A 464 18.08 -2.60 -18.26
N ARG A 465 17.35 -2.72 -19.37
CA ARG A 465 17.78 -2.28 -20.70
C ARG A 465 17.94 -0.77 -20.77
N TYR A 466 16.95 -0.01 -20.31
CA TYR A 466 16.91 1.44 -20.50
C TYR A 466 17.44 2.23 -19.31
N LEU A 467 17.46 1.69 -18.09
CA LEU A 467 17.93 2.42 -16.90
C LEU A 467 19.17 1.77 -16.25
N GLY A 468 19.79 0.81 -16.94
CA GLY A 468 21.00 0.13 -16.45
C GLY A 468 20.78 -0.76 -15.23
N GLY A 469 21.89 -1.23 -14.64
CA GLY A 469 21.90 -2.02 -13.40
C GLY A 469 21.71 -1.19 -12.14
N GLN A 470 21.47 -1.82 -10.99
CA GLN A 470 21.16 -1.13 -9.72
C GLN A 470 22.23 -0.08 -9.33
N ARG A 471 23.52 -0.37 -9.54
CA ARG A 471 24.65 0.55 -9.27
C ARG A 471 24.70 1.79 -10.19
N GLN A 472 24.09 1.73 -11.37
CA GLN A 472 24.03 2.86 -12.32
C GLN A 472 22.82 3.78 -12.05
N ARG A 473 21.90 3.37 -11.17
CA ARG A 473 20.67 4.10 -10.81
C ARG A 473 20.80 4.93 -9.52
N GLU A 474 21.78 4.61 -8.68
CA GLU A 474 22.06 5.29 -7.40
C GLU A 474 23.07 6.46 -7.55
N ARG A 475 23.61 6.66 -8.75
CA ARG A 475 24.43 7.81 -9.16
C ARG A 475 23.66 8.69 -10.13
#